data_AF-X1HYN7-F1
#
_entry.id   AF-X1HYN7-F1
#
_cell.length_a   1.000
_cell.length_b   1.000
_cell.length_c   1.000
_cell.angle_alpha   90.00
_cell.angle_beta   90.00
_cell.angle_gamma   90.00
#
_symmetry.space_group_name_H-M   'P 1'
#
loop_
_entity.id
_entity.type
_entity.pdbx_description
1 polymer ?
#
loop_
_entity_poly.entity_id
_entity_poly.type
_entity_poly.pdbx_seq_one_letter_code
_entity_poly.pdbx_strand_id
1 'polypeptide(L)'
;FYQQLADTDQEFANTEYFQKMTWLKNESDDLYDPSYTDMLRVAFTSQFKRGRLADLVALLSGRNFVTRDYEESIAEESFNKLKEGLFNFMNETNFKNFIMILRSAGFIESSMIRSQNTINFAYILYIVLRAQRIAPAKIESYIRKWFVMSMLTRRYSSSPESSFDFDIKRINEIGITKYIEDVEAAELSDAFWNAGLPQQMNTSVASSPYFNVYLASQVYENDKGFLSRDITVQDLLAFKGDVHHLFPRNYLKKHGLTRNKYNQIANYVM
;
A
#
# COMPACT_ATOMS: atom_id res chain seq x y z
N PHE A 1 12.93 -2.44 21.94
CA PHE A 1 13.14 -0.99 21.65
C PHE A 1 12.32 -0.08 22.57
N TYR A 2 11.00 -0.31 22.74
CA TYR A 2 10.14 0.53 23.59
C TYR A 2 10.69 0.78 25.02
N GLN A 3 11.01 -0.28 25.78
CA GLN A 3 11.49 -0.15 27.16
C GLN A 3 12.81 0.63 27.23
N GLN A 4 13.72 0.37 26.29
CA GLN A 4 15.00 1.06 26.20
C GLN A 4 14.82 2.57 25.98
N LEU A 5 13.89 2.99 25.12
CA LEU A 5 13.58 4.42 24.92
C LEU A 5 12.99 5.04 26.18
N ALA A 6 12.04 4.36 26.83
CA ALA A 6 11.45 4.84 28.09
C ALA A 6 12.51 5.06 29.17
N ASP A 7 13.50 4.17 29.25
CA ASP A 7 14.55 4.23 30.27
C ASP A 7 15.63 5.27 29.94
N THR A 8 15.96 5.46 28.65
CA THR A 8 17.11 6.29 28.20
C THR A 8 16.72 7.73 27.88
N ASP A 9 15.49 7.99 27.44
CA ASP A 9 15.00 9.31 27.03
C ASP A 9 13.69 9.66 27.74
N GLN A 10 13.83 10.03 29.01
CA GLN A 10 12.70 10.42 29.87
C GLN A 10 11.99 11.68 29.35
N GLU A 11 12.72 12.59 28.67
CA GLU A 11 12.11 13.79 28.11
C GLU A 11 11.12 13.42 27.00
N PHE A 12 11.54 12.59 26.04
CA PHE A 12 10.65 12.10 25.00
C PHE A 12 9.54 11.19 25.55
N ALA A 13 9.84 10.33 26.52
CA ALA A 13 8.87 9.42 27.13
C ALA A 13 7.68 10.14 27.79
N ASN A 14 7.92 11.36 28.30
CA ASN A 14 6.89 12.21 28.89
C ASN A 14 6.06 12.98 27.86
N THR A 15 6.42 12.95 26.57
CA THR A 15 5.65 13.60 25.52
C THR A 15 4.41 12.80 25.13
N GLU A 16 3.42 13.50 24.60
CA GLU A 16 2.23 12.87 24.01
C GLU A 16 2.55 11.94 22.82
N TYR A 17 3.67 12.17 22.10
CA TYR A 17 4.09 11.32 20.99
C TYR A 17 4.37 9.88 21.46
N PHE A 18 5.13 9.76 22.56
CA PHE A 18 5.47 8.45 23.15
C PHE A 18 4.21 7.73 23.69
N GLN A 19 3.31 8.47 24.32
CA GLN A 19 2.04 7.92 24.80
C GLN A 19 1.17 7.40 23.64
N LYS A 20 1.07 8.15 22.54
CA LYS A 20 0.29 7.76 21.35
C LYS A 20 0.82 6.52 20.65
N MET A 21 2.11 6.23 20.74
CA MET A 21 2.74 5.08 20.10
C MET A 21 2.91 3.86 21.01
N THR A 22 2.45 3.93 22.27
CA THR A 22 2.65 2.87 23.27
C THR A 22 2.09 1.51 22.85
N TRP A 23 1.02 1.48 22.06
CA TRP A 23 0.41 0.24 21.58
C TRP A 23 1.34 -0.57 20.65
N LEU A 24 2.27 0.09 19.95
CA LEU A 24 3.21 -0.57 19.03
C LEU A 24 4.09 -1.62 19.70
N LYS A 25 4.32 -1.52 21.02
CA LYS A 25 5.09 -2.53 21.76
C LYS A 25 4.43 -3.91 21.78
N ASN A 26 3.12 -3.96 21.52
CA ASN A 26 2.31 -5.18 21.47
C ASN A 26 1.92 -5.54 20.02
N GLU A 27 2.35 -4.75 19.04
CA GLU A 27 2.06 -5.01 17.63
C GLU A 27 3.06 -6.03 17.08
N SER A 28 2.55 -7.03 16.37
CA SER A 28 3.35 -8.12 15.81
C SER A 28 3.01 -8.42 14.35
N ASP A 29 2.02 -7.75 13.77
CA ASP A 29 1.70 -7.86 12.35
C ASP A 29 2.80 -7.20 11.51
N ASP A 30 3.23 -7.87 10.44
CA ASP A 30 4.33 -7.45 9.56
C ASP A 30 3.85 -6.98 8.17
N LEU A 31 2.53 -6.96 7.92
CA LEU A 31 1.98 -6.61 6.61
C LEU A 31 2.31 -5.17 6.19
N TYR A 32 2.49 -4.28 7.17
CA TYR A 32 2.96 -2.91 6.95
C TYR A 32 3.93 -2.48 8.06
N ASP A 33 5.22 -2.46 7.73
CA ASP A 33 6.28 -2.00 8.63
C ASP A 33 6.89 -0.68 8.09
N PRO A 34 6.30 0.48 8.42
CA PRO A 34 6.71 1.77 7.87
C PRO A 34 7.96 2.33 8.55
N SER A 35 8.88 2.87 7.74
CA SER A 35 9.98 3.70 8.26
C SER A 35 9.49 5.09 8.71
N TYR A 36 10.34 5.86 9.40
CA TYR A 36 10.04 7.26 9.73
C TYR A 36 9.77 8.10 8.47
N THR A 37 10.42 7.79 7.34
CA THR A 37 10.19 8.51 6.08
C THR A 37 8.82 8.19 5.49
N ASP A 38 8.35 6.95 5.67
CA ASP A 38 7.01 6.54 5.24
C ASP A 38 5.94 7.20 6.10
N MET A 39 6.14 7.23 7.42
CA MET A 39 5.27 7.95 8.35
C MET A 39 5.17 9.44 7.99
N LEU A 40 6.31 10.11 7.76
CA LEU A 40 6.32 11.51 7.33
C LEU A 40 5.59 11.70 6.01
N ARG A 41 5.81 10.82 5.02
CA ARG A 41 5.14 10.90 3.72
C ARG A 41 3.62 10.74 3.87
N VAL A 42 3.15 9.76 4.64
CA VAL A 42 1.72 9.53 4.86
C VAL A 42 1.08 10.70 5.62
N ALA A 43 1.69 11.14 6.72
CA ALA A 43 1.22 12.26 7.51
C ALA A 43 1.15 13.55 6.68
N PHE A 44 2.22 13.85 5.93
CA PHE A 44 2.27 15.02 5.07
C PHE A 44 1.22 14.98 3.96
N THR A 45 1.19 13.90 3.16
CA THR A 45 0.28 13.85 2.02
C THR A 45 -1.19 13.84 2.43
N SER A 46 -1.53 13.15 3.51
CA SER A 46 -2.91 13.12 4.01
C SER A 46 -3.39 14.49 4.52
N GLN A 47 -2.52 15.26 5.20
CA GLN A 47 -2.89 16.55 5.78
C GLN A 47 -2.80 17.70 4.78
N PHE A 48 -1.72 17.77 4.01
CA PHE A 48 -1.42 18.92 3.15
C PHE A 48 -1.91 18.75 1.71
N LYS A 49 -2.39 17.54 1.34
CA LYS A 49 -2.80 17.19 -0.03
C LYS A 49 -1.68 17.45 -1.05
N ARG A 50 -0.45 17.11 -0.65
CA ARG A 50 0.78 17.27 -1.43
C ARG A 50 1.67 16.04 -1.31
N GLY A 51 2.31 15.64 -2.41
CA GLY A 51 3.12 14.42 -2.45
C GLY A 51 4.63 14.64 -2.39
N ARG A 52 5.10 15.87 -2.63
CA ARG A 52 6.53 16.21 -2.71
C ARG A 52 7.07 16.63 -1.34
N LEU A 53 8.00 15.87 -0.77
CA LEU A 53 8.57 16.18 0.55
C LEU A 53 9.29 17.53 0.60
N ALA A 54 9.81 18.02 -0.53
CA ALA A 54 10.38 19.37 -0.61
C ALA A 54 9.35 20.47 -0.26
N ASP A 55 8.08 20.26 -0.56
CA ASP A 55 7.01 21.20 -0.21
C ASP A 55 6.80 21.25 1.30
N LEU A 56 6.98 20.13 2.01
CA LEU A 56 6.91 20.09 3.48
C LEU A 56 7.99 20.97 4.10
N VAL A 57 9.24 20.87 3.61
CA VAL A 57 10.36 21.67 4.13
C VAL A 57 10.09 23.17 3.95
N ALA A 58 9.55 23.56 2.80
CA ALA A 58 9.17 24.94 2.53
C ALA A 58 8.07 25.42 3.50
N LEU A 59 7.02 24.63 3.69
CA LEU A 59 5.91 24.93 4.61
C LEU A 59 6.37 25.07 6.06
N LEU A 60 7.20 24.14 6.54
CA LEU A 60 7.74 24.18 7.91
C LEU A 60 8.69 25.36 8.14
N SER A 61 9.29 25.89 7.07
CA SER A 61 10.09 27.11 7.13
C SER A 61 9.24 28.38 7.15
N GLY A 62 7.90 28.27 7.02
CA GLY A 62 6.97 29.39 6.97
C GLY A 62 6.77 29.97 5.57
N ARG A 63 7.13 29.24 4.52
CA ARG A 63 7.07 29.76 3.14
C ARG A 63 5.64 30.02 2.71
N ASN A 64 5.32 31.28 2.42
CA ASN A 64 4.11 31.64 1.71
C ASN A 64 4.34 31.49 0.19
N PHE A 65 3.56 30.63 -0.47
CA PHE A 65 3.70 30.38 -1.91
C PHE A 65 3.15 31.53 -2.79
N VAL A 66 2.29 32.38 -2.24
CA VAL A 66 1.70 33.53 -2.94
C VAL A 66 2.62 34.74 -2.85
N THR A 67 2.95 35.17 -1.63
CA THR A 67 3.78 36.36 -1.39
C THR A 67 5.27 36.09 -1.62
N ARG A 68 5.70 34.82 -1.53
CA ARG A 68 7.10 34.40 -1.59
C ARG A 68 7.93 34.93 -0.40
N ASP A 69 7.28 35.20 0.73
CA ASP A 69 7.91 35.54 2.00
C ASP A 69 7.87 34.38 2.99
N TYR A 70 8.51 34.57 4.15
CA TYR A 70 8.49 33.64 5.26
C TYR A 70 7.70 34.24 6.42
N GLU A 71 6.69 33.51 6.88
CA GLU A 71 5.75 33.93 7.91
C GLU A 71 5.75 32.91 9.05
N GLU A 72 5.99 33.39 10.28
CA GLU A 72 6.04 32.55 11.48
C GLU A 72 4.71 31.83 11.74
N SER A 73 3.58 32.49 11.47
CA SER A 73 2.24 31.91 11.55
C SER A 73 2.06 30.70 10.63
N ILE A 74 2.61 30.73 9.41
CA ILE A 74 2.55 29.60 8.48
C ILE A 74 3.38 28.43 9.00
N ALA A 75 4.54 28.71 9.59
CA ALA A 75 5.39 27.67 10.18
C ALA A 75 4.65 26.99 11.34
N GLU A 76 4.09 27.76 12.26
CA GLU A 76 3.33 27.24 13.42
C GLU A 76 2.12 26.41 12.99
N GLU A 77 1.31 26.92 12.04
CA GLU A 77 0.18 26.15 11.48
C GLU A 77 0.65 24.84 10.84
N SER A 78 1.75 24.91 10.08
CA SER A 78 2.32 23.73 9.41
C SER A 78 2.81 22.68 10.41
N PHE A 79 3.47 23.09 11.51
CA PHE A 79 3.88 22.16 12.56
C PHE A 79 2.69 21.52 13.26
N ASN A 80 1.66 22.30 13.60
CA ASN A 80 0.43 21.78 14.24
C ASN A 80 -0.28 20.78 13.33
N LYS A 81 -0.41 21.11 12.04
CA LYS A 81 -1.03 20.25 11.04
C LYS A 81 -0.23 18.96 10.78
N LEU A 82 1.10 19.05 10.75
CA LEU A 82 1.96 17.87 10.65
C LEU A 82 1.79 16.97 11.87
N LYS A 83 1.80 17.53 13.08
CA LYS A 83 1.57 16.82 14.33
C LYS A 83 0.25 16.05 14.34
N GLU A 84 -0.84 16.67 13.88
CA GLU A 84 -2.11 15.96 13.69
C GLU A 84 -1.99 14.80 12.70
N GLY A 85 -1.25 14.98 11.61
CA GLY A 85 -0.93 13.91 10.66
C GLY A 85 -0.21 12.73 11.30
N LEU A 86 0.80 13.00 12.12
CA LEU A 86 1.55 11.97 12.84
C LEU A 86 0.67 11.22 13.84
N PHE A 87 -0.21 11.91 14.57
CA PHE A 87 -1.15 11.27 15.48
C PHE A 87 -2.21 10.43 14.77
N ASN A 88 -2.71 10.89 13.63
CA ASN A 88 -3.64 10.11 12.82
C ASN A 88 -2.98 8.84 12.24
N PHE A 89 -1.72 8.94 11.85
CA PHE A 89 -0.92 7.81 11.39
C PHE A 89 -0.70 6.77 12.49
N MET A 90 -0.27 7.23 13.68
CA MET A 90 -0.01 6.35 14.84
C MET A 90 -1.28 5.87 15.55
N ASN A 91 -2.47 6.30 15.13
CA ASN A 91 -3.69 5.89 15.80
C ASN A 91 -3.92 4.38 15.61
N GLU A 92 -3.95 3.63 16.72
CA GLU A 92 -4.08 2.18 16.73
C GLU A 92 -5.28 1.68 15.93
N THR A 93 -6.45 2.29 16.14
CA THR A 93 -7.68 1.91 15.44
C THR A 93 -7.57 2.17 13.95
N ASN A 94 -6.98 3.29 13.54
CA ASN A 94 -6.77 3.59 12.12
C ASN A 94 -5.85 2.56 11.48
N PHE A 95 -4.72 2.28 12.13
CA PHE A 95 -3.72 1.34 11.64
C PHE A 95 -4.31 -0.07 11.53
N LYS A 96 -4.87 -0.63 12.61
CA LYS A 96 -5.43 -1.99 12.63
C LYS A 96 -6.57 -2.18 11.63
N ASN A 97 -7.49 -1.21 11.53
CA ASN A 97 -8.56 -1.28 10.53
C ASN A 97 -8.00 -1.24 9.10
N PHE A 98 -6.97 -0.42 8.85
CA PHE A 98 -6.34 -0.36 7.54
C PHE A 98 -5.66 -1.70 7.17
N ILE A 99 -4.94 -2.33 8.10
CA ILE A 99 -4.35 -3.66 7.89
C ILE A 99 -5.43 -4.70 7.61
N MET A 100 -6.54 -4.69 8.36
CA MET A 100 -7.68 -5.57 8.11
C MET A 100 -8.25 -5.39 6.69
N ILE A 101 -8.28 -4.17 6.17
CA ILE A 101 -8.74 -3.91 4.80
C ILE A 101 -7.80 -4.57 3.77
N LEU A 102 -6.49 -4.47 3.95
CA LEU A 102 -5.52 -5.14 3.05
C LEU A 102 -5.67 -6.65 3.08
N ARG A 103 -5.82 -7.23 4.29
CA ARG A 103 -6.09 -8.67 4.47
C ARG A 103 -7.39 -9.09 3.79
N SER A 104 -8.44 -8.26 3.89
CA SER A 104 -9.73 -8.51 3.22
C SER A 104 -9.69 -8.38 1.69
N ALA A 105 -8.60 -7.86 1.11
CA ALA A 105 -8.31 -7.94 -0.33
C ALA A 105 -7.46 -9.17 -0.70
N GLY A 106 -7.19 -10.06 0.25
CA GLY A 106 -6.42 -11.30 0.06
C GLY A 106 -4.91 -11.15 0.27
N PHE A 107 -4.41 -9.97 0.65
CA PHE A 107 -3.00 -9.77 0.97
C PHE A 107 -2.75 -10.10 2.44
N ILE A 108 -2.40 -11.35 2.71
CA ILE A 108 -2.29 -11.91 4.07
C ILE A 108 -0.86 -12.03 4.58
N GLU A 109 0.12 -11.95 3.68
CA GLU A 109 1.55 -12.08 3.99
C GLU A 109 2.31 -10.87 3.45
N SER A 110 3.26 -10.34 4.24
CA SER A 110 4.11 -9.21 3.86
C SER A 110 4.84 -9.43 2.53
N SER A 111 5.24 -10.68 2.25
CA SER A 111 5.92 -11.07 1.01
C SER A 111 5.09 -10.85 -0.27
N MET A 112 3.76 -10.76 -0.16
CA MET A 112 2.85 -10.50 -1.28
C MET A 112 2.91 -9.04 -1.73
N ILE A 113 3.35 -8.12 -0.88
CA ILE A 113 3.37 -6.69 -1.18
C ILE A 113 4.81 -6.24 -1.38
N ARG A 114 5.18 -5.97 -2.63
CA ARG A 114 6.56 -5.61 -3.01
C ARG A 114 6.82 -4.11 -3.10
N SER A 115 5.81 -3.28 -2.82
CA SER A 115 5.88 -1.83 -2.95
C SER A 115 5.33 -1.13 -1.70
N GLN A 116 6.24 -0.69 -0.83
CA GLN A 116 5.90 0.08 0.37
C GLN A 116 5.10 1.34 0.03
N ASN A 117 5.44 2.01 -1.08
CA ASN A 117 4.72 3.21 -1.52
C ASN A 117 3.26 2.93 -1.88
N THR A 118 2.95 1.72 -2.34
CA THR A 118 1.55 1.37 -2.62
C THR A 118 0.74 1.25 -1.33
N ILE A 119 1.34 0.69 -0.27
CA ILE A 119 0.72 0.65 1.06
C ILE A 119 0.61 2.06 1.65
N ASN A 120 1.69 2.86 1.56
CA ASN A 120 1.70 4.25 2.03
C ASN A 120 0.56 5.05 1.41
N PHE A 121 0.37 4.98 0.09
CA PHE A 121 -0.70 5.73 -0.55
C PHE A 121 -2.08 5.20 -0.19
N ALA A 122 -2.26 3.88 -0.10
CA ALA A 122 -3.52 3.32 0.39
C ALA A 122 -3.83 3.81 1.83
N TYR A 123 -2.82 3.95 2.69
CA TYR A 123 -3.02 4.48 4.04
C TYR A 123 -3.30 5.99 4.05
N ILE A 124 -2.65 6.76 3.16
CA ILE A 124 -3.01 8.18 2.89
C ILE A 124 -4.49 8.28 2.56
N LEU A 125 -4.98 7.48 1.60
CA LEU A 125 -6.39 7.47 1.23
C LEU A 125 -7.28 7.15 2.41
N TYR A 126 -6.94 6.13 3.19
CA TYR A 126 -7.74 5.73 4.35
C TYR A 126 -7.91 6.88 5.34
N ILE A 127 -6.81 7.55 5.72
CA ILE A 127 -6.83 8.70 6.65
C ILE A 127 -7.66 9.84 6.06
N VAL A 128 -7.51 10.15 4.77
CA VAL A 128 -8.23 11.24 4.10
C VAL A 128 -9.72 10.97 4.04
N LEU A 129 -10.14 9.77 3.67
CA LEU A 129 -11.55 9.40 3.58
C LEU A 129 -12.22 9.35 4.97
N ARG A 130 -11.47 8.92 6.00
CA ARG A 130 -11.92 9.00 7.40
C ARG A 130 -12.14 10.44 7.84
N ALA A 131 -11.21 11.35 7.54
CA ALA A 131 -11.36 12.78 7.84
C ALA A 131 -12.56 13.41 7.11
N GLN A 132 -12.87 12.94 5.90
CA GLN A 132 -14.07 13.33 5.13
C GLN A 132 -15.37 12.68 5.64
N ARG A 133 -15.33 11.87 6.71
CA ARG A 133 -16.48 11.17 7.29
C ARG A 133 -17.21 10.27 6.29
N ILE A 134 -16.49 9.71 5.33
CA ILE A 134 -17.03 8.69 4.42
C ILE A 134 -17.40 7.45 5.23
N ALA A 135 -18.51 6.80 4.87
CA ALA A 135 -19.00 5.60 5.55
C ALA A 135 -17.91 4.49 5.53
N PRO A 136 -17.63 3.80 6.66
CA PRO A 136 -16.57 2.80 6.75
C PRO A 136 -16.61 1.76 5.62
N ALA A 137 -17.78 1.17 5.33
CA ALA A 137 -17.94 0.19 4.25
C ALA A 137 -17.53 0.72 2.86
N LYS A 138 -17.74 2.01 2.58
CA LYS A 138 -17.27 2.63 1.33
C LYS A 138 -15.76 2.80 1.33
N ILE A 139 -15.17 3.20 2.46
CA ILE A 139 -13.71 3.30 2.62
C ILE A 139 -13.07 1.95 2.33
N GLU A 140 -13.55 0.87 2.94
CA GLU A 140 -13.04 -0.48 2.72
C GLU A 140 -13.05 -0.86 1.23
N SER A 141 -14.17 -0.59 0.53
CA SER A 141 -14.27 -0.82 -0.92
C SER A 141 -13.26 0.00 -1.73
N TYR A 142 -13.16 1.31 -1.46
CA TYR A 142 -12.26 2.20 -2.19
C TYR A 142 -10.79 1.86 -1.97
N ILE A 143 -10.39 1.53 -0.75
CA ILE A 143 -9.02 1.16 -0.43
C ILE A 143 -8.65 -0.16 -1.12
N ARG A 144 -9.51 -1.19 -1.08
CA ARG A 144 -9.24 -2.46 -1.79
C ARG A 144 -9.06 -2.25 -3.28
N LYS A 145 -10.00 -1.55 -3.92
CA LYS A 145 -9.95 -1.24 -5.36
C LYS A 145 -8.68 -0.49 -5.74
N TRP A 146 -8.40 0.61 -5.03
CA TRP A 146 -7.24 1.44 -5.33
C TRP A 146 -5.91 0.71 -5.10
N PHE A 147 -5.82 -0.07 -4.03
CA PHE A 147 -4.63 -0.85 -3.70
C PHE A 147 -4.34 -1.91 -4.76
N VAL A 148 -5.34 -2.70 -5.16
CA VAL A 148 -5.20 -3.72 -6.21
C VAL A 148 -4.86 -3.09 -7.55
N MET A 149 -5.56 -2.02 -7.95
CA MET A 149 -5.26 -1.28 -9.18
C MET A 149 -3.81 -0.76 -9.17
N SER A 150 -3.35 -0.19 -8.05
CA SER A 150 -2.01 0.37 -7.93
C SER A 150 -0.92 -0.72 -8.02
N MET A 151 -1.20 -1.92 -7.51
CA MET A 151 -0.32 -3.09 -7.67
C MET A 151 -0.25 -3.55 -9.12
N LEU A 152 -1.40 -3.67 -9.80
CA LEU A 152 -1.51 -4.11 -11.19
C LEU A 152 -0.87 -3.11 -12.17
N THR A 153 -1.04 -1.81 -11.95
CA THR A 153 -0.49 -0.76 -12.83
C THR A 153 0.92 -0.34 -12.43
N ARG A 154 1.44 -0.87 -11.31
CA ARG A 154 2.72 -0.49 -10.70
C ARG A 154 2.85 1.01 -10.45
N ARG A 155 1.71 1.69 -10.21
CA ARG A 155 1.52 3.15 -10.18
C ARG A 155 2.59 3.92 -9.41
N TYR A 156 3.04 3.39 -8.28
CA TYR A 156 3.99 4.05 -7.37
C TYR A 156 5.42 3.53 -7.41
N SER A 157 5.81 2.83 -8.49
CA SER A 157 7.13 2.19 -8.57
C SER A 157 8.24 3.10 -9.11
N SER A 158 7.90 4.07 -9.98
CA SER A 158 8.90 4.91 -10.68
C SER A 158 9.07 6.28 -10.02
N SER A 159 8.00 7.08 -9.98
CA SER A 159 7.97 8.44 -9.44
C SER A 159 6.90 8.58 -8.36
N PRO A 160 7.08 7.92 -7.20
CA PRO A 160 6.06 7.86 -6.15
C PRO A 160 5.64 9.23 -5.66
N GLU A 161 6.55 10.17 -5.40
CA GLU A 161 6.18 11.51 -4.91
C GLU A 161 5.31 12.30 -5.88
N SER A 162 5.67 12.29 -7.17
CA SER A 162 4.88 12.95 -8.21
C SER A 162 3.51 12.30 -8.38
N SER A 163 3.46 10.97 -8.32
CA SER A 163 2.20 10.21 -8.44
C SER A 163 1.30 10.45 -7.23
N PHE A 164 1.88 10.46 -6.02
CA PHE A 164 1.17 10.79 -4.78
C PHE A 164 0.56 12.18 -4.86
N ASP A 165 1.36 13.16 -5.31
CA ASP A 165 0.94 14.56 -5.44
C ASP A 165 -0.20 14.71 -6.45
N PHE A 166 -0.10 14.05 -7.60
CA PHE A 166 -1.14 14.06 -8.61
C PHE A 166 -2.43 13.42 -8.09
N ASP A 167 -2.34 12.20 -7.57
CA ASP A 167 -3.51 11.43 -7.16
C ASP A 167 -4.26 12.12 -6.01
N ILE A 168 -3.54 12.61 -4.99
CA ILE A 168 -4.19 13.25 -3.85
C ILE A 168 -4.88 14.56 -4.23
N LYS A 169 -4.30 15.33 -5.17
CA LYS A 169 -4.92 16.55 -5.70
C LYS A 169 -6.18 16.22 -6.49
N ARG A 170 -6.11 15.23 -7.39
CA ARG A 170 -7.28 14.77 -8.15
C ARG A 170 -8.41 14.31 -7.24
N ILE A 171 -8.11 13.53 -6.21
CA ILE A 171 -9.11 13.08 -5.22
C ILE A 171 -9.73 14.27 -4.48
N ASN A 172 -8.93 15.28 -4.15
CA ASN A 172 -9.44 16.48 -3.49
C ASN A 172 -10.30 17.36 -4.43
N GLU A 173 -9.99 17.37 -5.73
CA GLU A 173 -10.70 18.15 -6.75
C GLU A 173 -12.05 17.52 -7.16
N ILE A 174 -12.06 16.22 -7.47
CA ILE A 174 -13.22 15.55 -8.10
C ILE A 174 -13.85 14.46 -7.22
N GLY A 175 -13.26 14.18 -6.05
CA GLY A 175 -13.72 13.13 -5.14
C GLY A 175 -13.23 11.73 -5.52
N ILE A 176 -13.13 10.86 -4.50
CA ILE A 176 -12.57 9.51 -4.67
C ILE A 176 -13.36 8.63 -5.62
N THR A 177 -14.70 8.70 -5.59
CA THR A 177 -15.57 7.83 -6.40
C THR A 177 -15.31 8.04 -7.88
N LYS A 178 -15.42 9.30 -8.32
CA LYS A 178 -15.22 9.66 -9.73
C LYS A 178 -13.78 9.38 -10.17
N TYR A 179 -12.82 9.63 -9.29
CA TYR A 179 -11.42 9.39 -9.62
C TYR A 179 -11.07 7.92 -9.77
N ILE A 180 -11.60 7.03 -8.91
CA ILE A 180 -11.46 5.58 -9.08
C ILE A 180 -12.06 5.15 -10.42
N GLU A 181 -13.27 5.59 -10.75
CA GLU A 181 -13.94 5.27 -12.02
C GLU A 181 -13.11 5.70 -13.23
N ASP A 182 -12.59 6.93 -13.21
CA ASP A 182 -11.78 7.48 -14.30
C ASP A 182 -10.47 6.69 -14.49
N VAL A 183 -9.81 6.30 -13.39
CA VAL A 183 -8.56 5.53 -13.43
C VAL A 183 -8.82 4.07 -13.83
N GLU A 184 -9.87 3.43 -13.31
CA GLU A 184 -10.26 2.07 -13.71
C GLU A 184 -10.57 2.02 -15.21
N ALA A 185 -11.33 2.99 -15.75
CA ALA A 185 -11.65 3.05 -17.17
C ALA A 185 -10.42 3.27 -18.06
N ALA A 186 -9.45 4.07 -17.60
CA ALA A 186 -8.24 4.38 -18.36
C ALA A 186 -7.22 3.23 -18.32
N GLU A 187 -6.97 2.64 -17.15
CA GLU A 187 -5.84 1.73 -16.91
C GLU A 187 -6.25 0.25 -16.93
N LEU A 188 -7.50 -0.06 -16.56
CA LEU A 188 -8.01 -1.44 -16.43
C LEU A 188 -9.10 -1.73 -17.49
N SER A 189 -8.89 -1.23 -18.70
CA SER A 189 -9.78 -1.48 -19.85
C SER A 189 -9.78 -2.95 -20.30
N ASP A 190 -10.69 -3.32 -21.20
CA ASP A 190 -10.73 -4.67 -21.81
C ASP A 190 -9.39 -5.04 -22.48
N ALA A 191 -8.67 -4.06 -23.04
CA ALA A 191 -7.35 -4.30 -23.62
C ALA A 191 -6.31 -4.67 -22.55
N PHE A 192 -6.38 -4.05 -21.37
CA PHE A 192 -5.54 -4.43 -20.24
C PHE A 192 -5.82 -5.87 -19.82
N TRP A 193 -7.08 -6.25 -19.59
CA TRP A 193 -7.42 -7.60 -19.12
C TRP A 193 -7.15 -8.69 -20.15
N ASN A 194 -7.49 -8.47 -21.42
CA ASN A 194 -7.40 -9.51 -22.46
C ASN A 194 -5.99 -9.65 -23.07
N ALA A 195 -5.17 -8.59 -23.04
CA ALA A 195 -3.85 -8.60 -23.66
C ALA A 195 -2.74 -8.10 -22.74
N GLY A 196 -2.96 -6.97 -22.04
CA GLY A 196 -1.96 -6.36 -21.16
C GLY A 196 -1.50 -7.28 -20.04
N LEU A 197 -2.41 -7.68 -19.15
CA LEU A 197 -2.11 -8.52 -17.99
C LEU A 197 -1.54 -9.89 -18.40
N PRO A 198 -2.09 -10.64 -19.39
CA PRO A 198 -1.47 -11.86 -19.87
C PRO A 198 -0.03 -11.67 -20.36
N GLN A 199 0.28 -10.55 -21.01
CA GLN A 199 1.65 -10.23 -21.41
C GLN A 199 2.56 -9.97 -20.21
N GLN A 200 2.06 -9.29 -19.18
CA GLN A 200 2.80 -9.04 -17.94
C GLN A 200 3.10 -10.34 -17.15
N MET A 201 2.30 -11.39 -17.33
CA MET A 201 2.55 -12.71 -16.77
C MET A 201 3.67 -13.49 -17.48
N ASN A 202 4.21 -12.98 -18.59
CA ASN A 202 5.33 -13.59 -19.31
C ASN A 202 6.71 -13.29 -18.68
N THR A 203 6.82 -13.38 -17.36
CA THR A 203 8.06 -13.18 -16.60
C THR A 203 8.33 -14.37 -15.69
N SER A 204 9.59 -14.64 -15.35
CA SER A 204 9.97 -15.70 -14.40
C SER A 204 10.18 -15.22 -12.96
N VAL A 205 9.90 -13.94 -12.71
CA VAL A 205 10.07 -13.32 -11.39
C VAL A 205 8.89 -13.72 -10.51
N ALA A 206 9.11 -14.67 -9.58
CA ALA A 206 8.08 -15.15 -8.67
C ALA A 206 7.52 -14.03 -7.75
N SER A 207 8.33 -13.04 -7.41
CA SER A 207 7.92 -11.85 -6.65
C SER A 207 7.18 -10.80 -7.49
N SER A 208 6.66 -11.19 -8.65
CA SER A 208 5.91 -10.30 -9.54
C SER A 208 4.63 -9.80 -8.85
N PRO A 209 4.33 -8.49 -8.90
CA PRO A 209 3.08 -7.96 -8.34
C PRO A 209 1.85 -8.60 -9.00
N TYR A 210 1.93 -8.97 -10.29
CA TYR A 210 0.82 -9.64 -11.00
C TYR A 210 0.53 -11.03 -10.44
N PHE A 211 1.58 -11.79 -10.13
CA PHE A 211 1.41 -13.12 -9.51
C PHE A 211 0.87 -12.99 -8.08
N ASN A 212 1.37 -12.02 -7.32
CA ASN A 212 0.89 -11.78 -5.96
C ASN A 212 -0.58 -11.31 -5.92
N VAL A 213 -1.01 -10.49 -6.89
CA VAL A 213 -2.43 -10.11 -7.03
C VAL A 213 -3.29 -11.32 -7.43
N TYR A 214 -2.78 -12.21 -8.29
CA TYR A 214 -3.45 -13.47 -8.60
C TYR A 214 -3.62 -14.33 -7.34
N LEU A 215 -2.56 -14.55 -6.56
CA LEU A 215 -2.65 -15.27 -5.28
C LEU A 215 -3.61 -14.60 -4.29
N ALA A 216 -3.58 -13.26 -4.20
CA ALA A 216 -4.53 -12.51 -3.37
C ALA A 216 -5.98 -12.72 -3.81
N SER A 217 -6.25 -12.79 -5.13
CA SER A 217 -7.59 -13.11 -5.62
C SER A 217 -8.05 -14.52 -5.22
N GLN A 218 -7.15 -15.50 -5.21
CA GLN A 218 -7.46 -16.86 -4.75
C GLN A 218 -7.74 -16.90 -3.24
N VAL A 219 -7.00 -16.13 -2.44
CA VAL A 219 -7.30 -15.95 -1.00
C VAL A 219 -8.66 -15.29 -0.81
N TYR A 220 -8.95 -14.24 -1.59
CA TYR A 220 -10.21 -13.51 -1.52
C TYR A 220 -11.43 -14.39 -1.84
N GLU A 221 -11.33 -15.24 -2.86
CA GLU A 221 -12.37 -16.21 -3.24
C GLU A 221 -12.35 -17.51 -2.39
N ASN A 222 -11.40 -17.63 -1.45
CA ASN A 222 -11.20 -18.80 -0.59
C ASN A 222 -10.98 -20.10 -1.39
N ASP A 223 -10.16 -20.01 -2.45
CA ASP A 223 -9.82 -21.13 -3.32
C ASP A 223 -9.00 -22.21 -2.59
N LYS A 224 -9.15 -23.45 -3.07
CA LYS A 224 -8.28 -24.56 -2.71
C LYS A 224 -6.98 -24.51 -3.52
N GLY A 225 -5.89 -24.96 -2.89
CA GLY A 225 -4.62 -25.12 -3.59
C GLY A 225 -4.72 -26.09 -4.76
N PHE A 226 -3.81 -26.00 -5.71
CA PHE A 226 -3.80 -26.80 -6.92
C PHE A 226 -3.72 -28.29 -6.58
N LEU A 227 -4.71 -29.06 -7.05
CA LEU A 227 -4.89 -30.49 -6.73
C LEU A 227 -5.10 -30.79 -5.24
N SER A 228 -5.26 -29.77 -4.39
CA SER A 228 -5.60 -29.92 -2.99
C SER A 228 -7.09 -30.20 -2.84
N ARG A 229 -7.44 -31.14 -1.95
CA ARG A 229 -8.84 -31.39 -1.60
C ARG A 229 -9.33 -30.45 -0.50
N ASP A 230 -8.50 -30.24 0.52
CA ASP A 230 -8.93 -29.66 1.78
C ASP A 230 -8.16 -28.37 2.14
N ILE A 231 -6.91 -28.21 1.68
CA ILE A 231 -6.03 -27.08 2.02
C ILE A 231 -6.29 -25.88 1.09
N THR A 232 -6.48 -24.69 1.66
CA THR A 232 -6.71 -23.44 0.91
C THR A 232 -5.41 -22.79 0.45
N VAL A 233 -5.48 -21.89 -0.54
CA VAL A 233 -4.32 -21.05 -0.93
C VAL A 233 -3.85 -20.18 0.25
N GLN A 234 -4.77 -19.70 1.08
CA GLN A 234 -4.45 -18.97 2.31
C GLN A 234 -3.57 -19.80 3.26
N ASP A 235 -3.93 -21.06 3.52
CA ASP A 235 -3.14 -21.95 4.38
C ASP A 235 -1.75 -22.19 3.78
N LEU A 236 -1.68 -22.42 2.46
CA LEU A 236 -0.41 -22.63 1.77
C LEU A 236 0.50 -21.41 1.90
N LEU A 237 -0.02 -20.19 1.73
CA LEU A 237 0.76 -18.96 1.91
C LEU A 237 1.27 -18.81 3.35
N ALA A 238 0.40 -18.99 4.34
CA ALA A 238 0.75 -18.85 5.76
C ALA A 238 1.84 -19.85 6.21
N PHE A 239 1.84 -21.06 5.65
CA PHE A 239 2.84 -22.09 5.95
C PHE A 239 4.01 -22.13 4.96
N LYS A 240 4.17 -21.10 4.11
CA LYS A 240 5.24 -21.00 3.08
C LYS A 240 5.29 -22.22 2.15
N GLY A 241 4.12 -22.65 1.70
CA GLY A 241 3.94 -23.69 0.70
C GLY A 241 4.65 -23.35 -0.62
N ASP A 242 5.07 -24.39 -1.32
CA ASP A 242 5.83 -24.24 -2.56
C ASP A 242 4.94 -23.84 -3.74
N VAL A 243 5.48 -22.98 -4.60
CA VAL A 243 4.86 -22.68 -5.90
C VAL A 243 5.18 -23.81 -6.88
N HIS A 244 4.13 -24.39 -7.47
CA HIS A 244 4.23 -25.45 -8.45
C HIS A 244 4.13 -24.93 -9.88
N HIS A 245 4.46 -25.79 -10.84
CA HIS A 245 4.28 -25.52 -12.25
C HIS A 245 3.06 -26.29 -12.75
N LEU A 246 2.09 -25.61 -13.38
CA LEU A 246 0.92 -26.24 -13.99
C LEU A 246 1.35 -27.30 -15.01
N PHE A 247 2.27 -26.91 -15.90
CA PHE A 247 2.95 -27.82 -16.81
C PHE A 247 4.36 -28.13 -16.29
N PRO A 248 4.70 -29.42 -16.05
CA PRO A 248 6.02 -29.79 -15.56
C PRO A 248 7.16 -29.30 -16.46
N ARG A 249 8.22 -28.75 -15.85
CA ARG A 249 9.38 -28.21 -16.58
C ARG A 249 9.99 -29.20 -17.58
N ASN A 250 10.11 -30.47 -17.18
CA ASN A 250 10.65 -31.52 -18.05
C ASN A 250 9.77 -31.79 -19.27
N TYR A 251 8.44 -31.66 -19.14
CA TYR A 251 7.52 -31.77 -20.27
C TYR A 251 7.76 -30.62 -21.24
N LEU A 252 7.79 -29.37 -20.75
CA LEU A 252 8.00 -28.19 -21.59
C LEU A 252 9.39 -28.19 -22.27
N LYS A 253 10.44 -28.63 -21.57
CA LYS A 253 11.80 -28.77 -22.13
C LYS A 253 11.85 -29.77 -23.29
N LYS A 254 11.17 -30.92 -23.17
CA LYS A 254 11.07 -31.93 -24.25
C LYS A 254 10.38 -31.38 -25.50
N HIS A 255 9.51 -30.38 -25.34
CA HIS A 255 8.81 -29.71 -26.43
C HIS A 255 9.54 -28.44 -26.92
N GLY A 256 10.84 -28.29 -26.63
CA GLY A 256 11.67 -27.22 -27.18
C GLY A 256 11.53 -25.86 -26.50
N LEU A 257 10.80 -25.76 -25.38
CA LEU A 257 10.67 -24.50 -24.66
C LEU A 257 11.92 -24.19 -23.81
N THR A 258 12.34 -22.93 -23.87
CA THR A 258 13.51 -22.42 -23.14
C THR A 258 13.17 -22.11 -21.68
N ARG A 259 14.21 -21.91 -20.85
CA ARG A 259 14.08 -21.61 -19.42
C ARG A 259 13.17 -20.43 -19.10
N ASN A 260 13.22 -19.40 -19.93
CA ASN A 260 12.39 -18.20 -19.75
C ASN A 260 10.92 -18.44 -20.08
N LYS A 261 10.59 -19.54 -20.78
CA LYS A 261 9.22 -19.95 -21.08
C LYS A 261 8.66 -20.90 -20.04
N TYR A 262 9.41 -21.93 -19.65
CA TYR A 262 8.88 -22.90 -18.69
C TYR A 262 8.84 -22.41 -17.24
N ASN A 263 9.57 -21.34 -16.89
CA ASN A 263 9.53 -20.70 -15.57
C ASN A 263 8.64 -19.45 -15.52
N GLN A 264 7.76 -19.22 -16.49
CA GLN A 264 6.90 -18.04 -16.44
C GLN A 264 5.89 -18.15 -15.29
N ILE A 265 5.57 -17.03 -14.65
CA ILE A 265 4.53 -16.97 -13.62
C ILE A 265 3.15 -17.35 -14.16
N ALA A 266 2.93 -17.21 -15.48
CA ALA A 266 1.75 -17.76 -16.17
C ALA A 266 1.63 -19.30 -16.06
N ASN A 267 2.72 -20.00 -15.73
CA ASN A 267 2.76 -21.44 -15.50
C ASN A 267 2.78 -21.78 -14.00
N TYR A 268 2.65 -20.80 -13.10
CA TYR A 268 2.69 -21.02 -11.66
C TYR A 268 1.31 -21.24 -11.08
N VAL A 269 1.23 -22.18 -10.14
CA VAL A 269 0.03 -22.49 -9.37
C VAL A 269 0.43 -22.76 -7.92
N MET A 270 -0.50 -22.51 -7.01
CA MET A 270 -0.38 -22.83 -5.59
C MET A 270 -1.51 -23.78 -5.24
#